data_AF-A0A7S4SK39-F1
#
_entry.id   AF-A0A7S4SK39-F1
#
_cell.length_a   1.000
_cell.length_b   1.000
_cell.length_c   1.000
_cell.angle_alpha   90.00
_cell.angle_beta   90.00
_cell.angle_gamma   90.00
#
_symmetry.space_group_name_H-M   'P 1'
#
loop_
_entity.id
_entity.type
_entity.pdbx_description
1 polymer ?
#
loop_
_entity_poly.entity_id
_entity_poly.type
_entity_poly.pdbx_seq_one_letter_code
_entity_poly.pdbx_strand_id
1 'polypeptide(L)'
;MQVAARRCLFFAALAFAANGPAAATRHLARGPRTETPGVSNASHAASPAKKPTADSVKQLRAKHEVPGVANASHAASPAKKPTAEGVKQLRAKLEAVLTGLQGMVNGRNGSLAKAKVAPAMTVFVRELERVLRNTSSIKDPSVAMAKLKDASAGLQTLVHELTARQEALMLEDEAQQESLLLGVLMSKQREPMERQRKVLQNPDFANLPVVKALLAANNTTSALYLQAARFLDEHRGSQAASALEGRAAEQAAAGEKLARSLEQRVKSMERELKTKEASYKRRAQLLTQRAESASSRKERHLAETLRRREERNFKKLSVIRSRDIASMRAAVEAVRRGDVKALQSTRAALVASLQALKSQNAGFLVLLSLGHRAMGRDCPYCAAQCIDKCRQVGNSYVKCLGDCAEAGKAF
;
A
#
# COMPACT_ATOMS: atom_id res chain seq x y z
N MET A 1 -73.03 0.97 15.05
CA MET A 1 -72.24 2.08 14.48
C MET A 1 -71.24 1.49 13.48
N GLN A 2 -71.70 1.02 12.32
CA GLN A 2 -71.80 1.72 11.03
C GLN A 2 -70.47 2.25 10.44
N VAL A 3 -70.02 1.56 9.36
CA VAL A 3 -69.56 2.07 8.02
C VAL A 3 -68.33 3.01 8.04
N ALA A 4 -67.14 2.59 7.58
CA ALA A 4 -66.67 2.53 6.18
C ALA A 4 -66.65 3.88 5.41
N ALA A 5 -65.69 3.99 4.47
CA ALA A 5 -65.60 5.00 3.39
C ALA A 5 -65.00 6.36 3.81
N ARG A 6 -64.29 7.17 3.01
CA ARG A 6 -64.10 7.32 1.56
C ARG A 6 -62.90 8.29 1.40
N ARG A 7 -61.91 8.00 0.55
CA ARG A 7 -61.72 8.54 -0.82
C ARG A 7 -61.46 10.06 -0.96
N CYS A 8 -60.37 10.32 -1.67
CA CYS A 8 -60.21 11.29 -2.76
C CYS A 8 -60.17 12.79 -2.44
N LEU A 9 -58.96 13.35 -2.53
CA LEU A 9 -58.65 14.59 -3.27
C LEU A 9 -57.26 14.41 -3.92
N PHE A 10 -56.89 14.91 -5.09
CA PHE A 10 -57.57 15.23 -6.35
C PHE A 10 -56.42 15.41 -7.37
N PHE A 11 -56.68 15.09 -8.64
CA PHE A 11 -55.80 15.27 -9.81
C PHE A 11 -55.51 16.74 -10.14
N ALA A 12 -54.36 17.01 -10.77
CA ALA A 12 -54.07 17.96 -11.89
C ALA A 12 -52.62 18.50 -11.77
N ALA A 13 -51.77 18.66 -12.79
CA ALA A 13 -51.94 18.67 -14.24
C ALA A 13 -50.62 18.29 -14.96
N LEU A 14 -50.76 17.57 -16.08
CA LEU A 14 -49.81 17.57 -17.20
C LEU A 14 -49.90 18.93 -17.95
N ALA A 15 -48.81 19.38 -18.57
CA ALA A 15 -48.67 19.50 -20.04
C ALA A 15 -47.63 20.54 -20.52
N PHE A 16 -47.07 20.25 -21.72
CA PHE A 16 -46.34 21.11 -22.67
C PHE A 16 -44.89 21.52 -22.30
N ALA A 17 -43.90 21.52 -23.20
CA ALA A 17 -43.94 21.53 -24.66
C ALA A 17 -42.68 20.86 -25.27
N ALA A 18 -42.89 20.19 -26.39
CA ALA A 18 -41.88 19.79 -27.35
C ALA A 18 -41.43 21.00 -28.19
N ASN A 19 -40.16 21.05 -28.61
CA ASN A 19 -39.75 21.60 -29.90
C ASN A 19 -38.34 21.11 -30.26
N GLY A 20 -38.27 20.31 -31.33
CA GLY A 20 -37.06 20.13 -32.12
C GLY A 20 -36.87 21.30 -33.10
N PRO A 21 -35.80 21.26 -33.91
CA PRO A 21 -36.06 20.87 -35.30
C PRO A 21 -35.03 19.90 -35.92
N ALA A 22 -35.61 19.15 -36.87
CA ALA A 22 -35.04 18.49 -38.05
C ALA A 22 -34.04 19.36 -38.84
N ALA A 23 -33.27 18.92 -39.82
CA ALA A 23 -32.83 17.65 -40.40
C ALA A 23 -31.77 18.04 -41.45
N ALA A 24 -30.78 17.18 -41.71
CA ALA A 24 -30.07 17.22 -43.00
C ALA A 24 -29.57 15.81 -43.36
N THR A 25 -30.14 15.30 -44.43
CA THR A 25 -29.92 14.04 -45.13
C THR A 25 -28.68 14.09 -46.04
N ARG A 26 -28.33 12.90 -46.57
CA ARG A 26 -27.40 12.57 -47.70
C ARG A 26 -26.01 12.07 -47.24
N HIS A 27 -25.37 11.07 -47.84
CA HIS A 27 -25.70 10.17 -48.96
C HIS A 27 -24.83 8.91 -48.81
N LEU A 28 -25.35 7.77 -49.27
CA LEU A 28 -24.62 6.55 -49.57
C LEU A 28 -23.53 6.79 -50.62
N ALA A 29 -22.32 6.26 -50.39
CA ALA A 29 -21.37 5.93 -51.45
C ALA A 29 -20.58 4.67 -51.07
N ARG A 30 -20.43 3.81 -52.08
CA ARG A 30 -20.04 2.40 -52.03
C ARG A 30 -18.75 2.26 -52.86
N GLY A 31 -17.72 1.62 -52.29
CA GLY A 31 -16.59 0.99 -52.99
C GLY A 31 -15.35 1.86 -53.27
N PRO A 32 -14.20 1.27 -53.68
CA PRO A 32 -13.96 -0.15 -53.97
C PRO A 32 -12.79 -0.81 -53.20
N ARG A 33 -12.68 -2.12 -53.40
CA ARG A 33 -11.55 -3.01 -53.11
C ARG A 33 -10.34 -2.66 -53.99
N THR A 34 -9.15 -2.76 -53.42
CA THR A 34 -7.87 -3.10 -54.10
C THR A 34 -7.04 -3.87 -53.06
N GLU A 35 -6.86 -5.17 -53.26
CA GLU A 35 -5.70 -5.80 -53.90
C GLU A 35 -4.42 -5.76 -53.06
N THR A 36 -4.05 -6.97 -52.64
CA THR A 36 -2.75 -7.40 -52.10
C THR A 36 -1.62 -7.22 -53.12
N PRO A 37 -0.38 -7.05 -52.64
CA PRO A 37 0.58 -8.17 -52.64
C PRO A 37 1.27 -8.30 -51.27
N GLY A 38 1.67 -9.46 -50.75
CA GLY A 38 2.40 -10.53 -51.42
C GLY A 38 3.90 -10.40 -51.13
N VAL A 39 4.34 -10.62 -49.88
CA VAL A 39 5.75 -10.92 -49.47
C VAL A 39 5.67 -11.79 -48.21
N SER A 40 5.76 -13.12 -48.34
CA SER A 40 6.97 -13.96 -48.33
C SER A 40 7.61 -14.16 -46.95
N ASN A 41 7.52 -15.41 -46.52
CA ASN A 41 8.13 -16.10 -45.39
C ASN A 41 9.58 -15.72 -45.02
N ALA A 42 9.82 -15.60 -43.71
CA ALA A 42 11.01 -16.12 -43.02
C ALA A 42 10.61 -16.37 -41.56
N SER A 43 10.33 -17.60 -41.12
CA SER A 43 11.33 -18.64 -40.78
C SER A 43 12.34 -18.18 -39.73
N HIS A 44 11.89 -17.85 -38.51
CA HIS A 44 12.77 -17.95 -37.35
C HIS A 44 12.48 -19.23 -36.57
N ALA A 45 13.38 -20.18 -36.81
CA ALA A 45 13.49 -21.45 -36.14
C ALA A 45 13.51 -21.27 -34.61
N ALA A 46 12.70 -22.08 -33.95
CA ALA A 46 12.80 -22.35 -32.53
C ALA A 46 14.18 -22.96 -32.22
N SER A 47 15.01 -22.24 -31.46
CA SER A 47 16.15 -22.85 -30.78
C SER A 47 15.65 -23.73 -29.62
N PRO A 48 16.14 -24.98 -29.49
CA PRO A 48 15.74 -25.85 -28.41
C PRO A 48 16.34 -25.38 -27.08
N ALA A 49 15.48 -25.31 -26.06
CA ALA A 49 15.84 -25.08 -24.68
C ALA A 49 16.81 -26.19 -24.18
N LYS A 50 18.05 -25.81 -23.90
CA LYS A 50 18.99 -26.64 -23.13
C LYS A 50 18.44 -26.79 -21.70
N LYS A 51 18.20 -28.04 -21.29
CA LYS A 51 17.97 -28.42 -19.89
C LYS A 51 19.16 -27.97 -19.03
N PRO A 52 18.96 -27.38 -17.86
CA PRO A 52 20.04 -27.18 -16.90
C PRO A 52 20.47 -28.53 -16.33
N THR A 53 21.76 -28.85 -16.46
CA THR A 53 22.39 -30.01 -15.83
C THR A 53 22.57 -29.78 -14.33
N ALA A 54 22.58 -30.88 -13.57
CA ALA A 54 22.59 -30.90 -12.10
C ALA A 54 23.85 -30.31 -11.43
N ASP A 55 24.86 -29.90 -12.21
CA ASP A 55 26.12 -29.35 -11.69
C ASP A 55 26.11 -27.83 -11.44
N SER A 56 25.17 -27.07 -12.01
CA SER A 56 25.09 -25.61 -11.78
C SER A 56 24.51 -25.22 -10.41
N VAL A 57 24.04 -26.16 -9.59
CA VAL A 57 23.50 -25.90 -8.25
C VAL A 57 24.58 -26.01 -7.15
N LYS A 58 25.76 -26.57 -7.46
CA LYS A 58 26.85 -26.75 -6.47
C LYS A 58 27.80 -25.54 -6.35
N GLN A 59 27.81 -24.62 -7.31
CA GLN A 59 28.82 -23.55 -7.38
C GLN A 59 28.39 -22.20 -6.77
N LEU A 60 27.13 -22.06 -6.36
CA LEU A 60 26.61 -20.84 -5.70
C LEU A 60 26.61 -20.90 -4.16
N ARG A 61 27.17 -21.97 -3.56
CA ARG A 61 27.17 -22.19 -2.10
C ARG A 61 28.53 -22.01 -1.40
N ALA A 62 29.57 -21.60 -2.12
CA ALA A 62 30.97 -21.64 -1.62
C ALA A 62 31.69 -20.27 -1.53
N LYS A 63 30.99 -19.12 -1.53
CA LYS A 63 31.65 -17.79 -1.53
C LYS A 63 31.14 -16.76 -0.53
N HIS A 64 30.65 -17.18 0.64
CA HIS A 64 30.48 -16.26 1.78
C HIS A 64 31.10 -16.86 3.05
N GLU A 65 32.43 -16.85 3.10
CA GLU A 65 33.17 -16.79 4.36
C GLU A 65 33.46 -15.32 4.67
N VAL A 66 33.00 -14.86 5.83
CA VAL A 66 33.33 -13.55 6.40
C VAL A 66 34.32 -13.80 7.54
N PRO A 67 35.47 -13.12 7.59
CA PRO A 67 36.46 -13.31 8.65
C PRO A 67 35.95 -12.76 9.99
N GLY A 68 36.36 -13.45 11.05
CA GLY A 68 35.82 -13.34 12.40
C GLY A 68 36.01 -11.97 13.07
N VAL A 69 34.95 -11.55 13.75
CA VAL A 69 35.01 -10.55 14.82
C VAL A 69 34.93 -11.31 16.14
N ALA A 70 36.05 -11.35 16.86
CA ALA A 70 36.09 -11.83 18.23
C ALA A 70 35.23 -10.91 19.10
N ASN A 71 34.11 -11.43 19.59
CA ASN A 71 33.21 -10.70 20.48
C ASN A 71 33.19 -11.39 21.84
N ALA A 72 33.32 -10.56 22.88
CA ALA A 72 33.59 -10.94 24.25
C ALA A 72 32.61 -11.98 24.81
N SER A 73 33.19 -12.97 25.47
CA SER A 73 32.52 -14.03 26.22
C SER A 73 31.73 -13.47 27.41
N HIS A 74 30.44 -13.17 27.18
CA HIS A 74 29.47 -13.26 28.25
C HIS A 74 29.27 -14.75 28.56
N ALA A 75 29.57 -15.16 29.79
CA ALA A 75 29.33 -16.50 30.30
C ALA A 75 27.84 -16.86 30.08
N ALA A 76 27.59 -17.64 29.04
CA ALA A 76 26.26 -18.11 28.70
C ALA A 76 25.83 -19.12 29.77
N SER A 77 24.86 -18.74 30.60
CA SER A 77 24.08 -19.71 31.38
C SER A 77 23.69 -20.87 30.45
N PRO A 78 23.85 -22.13 30.87
CA PRO A 78 23.57 -23.28 30.02
C PRO A 78 22.15 -23.17 29.48
N ALA A 79 22.03 -23.05 28.16
CA ALA A 79 20.76 -22.83 27.49
C ALA A 79 19.79 -23.95 27.91
N LYS A 80 18.74 -23.59 28.67
CA LYS A 80 17.71 -24.55 29.09
C LYS A 80 17.20 -25.28 27.85
N LYS A 81 17.30 -26.62 27.88
CA LYS A 81 16.83 -27.47 26.78
C LYS A 81 15.36 -27.13 26.47
N PRO A 82 14.94 -27.13 25.19
CA PRO A 82 13.57 -26.85 24.81
C PRO A 82 12.58 -27.76 25.55
N THR A 83 11.64 -27.18 26.30
CA THR A 83 10.58 -27.93 26.99
C THR A 83 9.33 -28.01 26.13
N ALA A 84 8.52 -29.05 26.33
CA ALA A 84 7.21 -29.18 25.67
C ALA A 84 6.30 -27.96 25.92
N GLU A 85 6.38 -27.38 27.12
CA GLU A 85 5.62 -26.19 27.48
C GLU A 85 6.08 -24.96 26.68
N GLY A 86 7.39 -24.79 26.46
CA GLY A 86 7.91 -23.72 25.62
C GLY A 86 7.42 -23.85 24.16
N VAL A 87 7.34 -25.08 23.64
CA VAL A 87 6.80 -25.34 22.29
C VAL A 87 5.32 -24.94 22.24
N LYS A 88 4.53 -25.30 23.26
CA LYS A 88 3.11 -24.96 23.35
C LYS A 88 2.87 -23.45 23.40
N GLN A 89 3.65 -22.72 24.21
CA GLN A 89 3.56 -21.27 24.32
C GLN A 89 3.92 -20.56 23.01
N LEU A 90 5.01 -20.97 22.34
CA LEU A 90 5.41 -20.34 21.08
C LEU A 90 4.41 -20.65 19.95
N ARG A 91 3.89 -21.89 19.90
CA ARG A 91 2.80 -22.26 19.00
C ARG A 91 1.57 -21.38 19.20
N ALA A 92 1.10 -21.23 20.44
CA ALA A 92 -0.08 -20.41 20.73
C ALA A 92 0.10 -18.95 20.29
N LYS A 93 1.30 -18.37 20.48
CA LYS A 93 1.63 -17.03 19.99
C LYS A 93 1.53 -16.94 18.46
N LEU A 94 2.12 -17.89 17.74
CA LEU A 94 2.10 -17.91 16.27
C LEU A 94 0.69 -18.20 15.71
N GLU A 95 -0.12 -19.00 16.39
CA GLU A 95 -1.53 -19.23 16.05
C GLU A 95 -2.39 -17.96 16.20
N ALA A 96 -2.16 -17.18 17.25
CA ALA A 96 -2.82 -15.89 17.43
C ALA A 96 -2.47 -14.93 16.28
N VAL A 97 -1.19 -14.85 15.91
CA VAL A 97 -0.74 -14.05 14.75
C VAL A 97 -1.38 -14.55 13.46
N LEU A 98 -1.36 -15.86 13.21
CA LEU A 98 -1.96 -16.47 12.04
C LEU A 98 -3.45 -16.12 11.93
N THR A 99 -4.19 -16.24 13.02
CA THR A 99 -5.63 -15.93 13.07
C THR A 99 -5.89 -14.47 12.72
N GLY A 100 -5.09 -13.55 13.26
CA GLY A 100 -5.14 -12.12 12.91
C GLY A 100 -4.86 -11.88 11.43
N LEU A 101 -3.80 -12.49 10.89
CA LEU A 101 -3.43 -12.38 9.47
C LEU A 101 -4.51 -12.96 8.55
N GLN A 102 -5.09 -14.11 8.89
CA GLN A 102 -6.20 -14.71 8.15
C GLN A 102 -7.43 -13.80 8.13
N GLY A 103 -7.78 -13.18 9.25
CA GLY A 103 -8.88 -12.20 9.31
C GLY A 103 -8.65 -11.00 8.38
N MET A 104 -7.41 -10.51 8.31
CA MET A 104 -7.05 -9.37 7.46
C MET A 104 -6.94 -9.72 5.97
N VAL A 105 -6.53 -10.93 5.62
CA VAL A 105 -6.31 -11.35 4.21
C VAL A 105 -7.57 -11.98 3.61
N ASN A 106 -8.26 -12.84 4.36
CA ASN A 106 -9.37 -13.65 3.86
C ASN A 106 -10.75 -13.10 4.26
N GLY A 107 -10.82 -12.14 5.17
CA GLY A 107 -12.09 -11.52 5.57
C GLY A 107 -12.78 -10.84 4.37
N ARG A 108 -14.12 -10.91 4.30
CA ARG A 108 -14.92 -10.18 3.28
C ARG A 108 -14.59 -8.68 3.22
N ASN A 109 -14.23 -8.12 4.37
CA ASN A 109 -13.76 -6.74 4.56
C ASN A 109 -12.34 -6.71 5.15
N GLY A 110 -11.55 -7.76 4.89
CA GLY A 110 -10.18 -7.87 5.39
C GLY A 110 -9.35 -6.68 4.89
N SER A 111 -8.64 -6.04 5.81
CA SER A 111 -7.88 -4.82 5.53
C SER A 111 -6.80 -5.00 4.47
N LEU A 112 -6.28 -6.22 4.35
CA LEU A 112 -5.22 -6.57 3.40
C LEU A 112 -5.75 -7.27 2.16
N ALA A 113 -7.03 -7.66 2.12
CA ALA A 113 -7.61 -8.41 0.99
C ALA A 113 -7.49 -7.67 -0.36
N LYS A 114 -7.40 -6.34 -0.33
CA LYS A 114 -7.28 -5.48 -1.53
C LYS A 114 -5.90 -4.85 -1.70
N ALA A 115 -4.99 -5.05 -0.75
CA ALA A 115 -3.66 -4.47 -0.81
C ALA A 115 -2.81 -5.15 -1.88
N LYS A 116 -1.83 -4.44 -2.47
CA LYS A 116 -0.89 -5.04 -3.43
C LYS A 116 -0.07 -6.19 -2.82
N VAL A 117 0.10 -6.21 -1.51
CA VAL A 117 0.79 -7.26 -0.75
C VAL A 117 -0.07 -8.49 -0.47
N ALA A 118 -1.38 -8.45 -0.78
CA ALA A 118 -2.30 -9.54 -0.46
C ALA A 118 -1.84 -10.92 -0.95
N PRO A 119 -1.36 -11.09 -2.21
CA PRO A 119 -0.95 -12.41 -2.70
C PRO A 119 0.23 -12.98 -1.93
N ALA A 120 1.24 -12.15 -1.63
CA ALA A 120 2.40 -12.57 -0.83
C ALA A 120 1.97 -12.93 0.59
N MET A 121 1.08 -12.14 1.19
CA MET A 121 0.56 -12.41 2.54
C MET A 121 -0.29 -13.69 2.59
N THR A 122 -1.09 -13.99 1.56
CA THR A 122 -1.82 -15.26 1.47
C THR A 122 -0.89 -16.47 1.44
N VAL A 123 0.22 -16.38 0.70
CA VAL A 123 1.24 -17.44 0.67
C VAL A 123 1.86 -17.61 2.05
N PHE A 124 2.31 -16.53 2.68
CA PHE A 124 2.88 -16.56 4.02
C PHE A 124 1.92 -17.18 5.06
N VAL A 125 0.66 -16.76 5.06
CA VAL A 125 -0.38 -17.31 5.94
C VAL A 125 -0.56 -18.81 5.76
N ARG A 126 -0.56 -19.31 4.51
CA ARG A 126 -0.66 -20.75 4.24
C ARG A 126 0.58 -21.52 4.70
N GLU A 127 1.76 -20.95 4.53
CA GLU A 127 3.02 -21.55 5.00
C GLU A 127 3.07 -21.62 6.54
N LEU A 128 2.73 -20.53 7.23
CA LEU A 128 2.67 -20.48 8.68
C LEU A 128 1.68 -21.49 9.25
N GLU A 129 0.48 -21.58 8.65
CA GLU A 129 -0.52 -22.58 9.01
C GLU A 129 -0.02 -24.02 8.77
N ARG A 130 0.72 -24.26 7.68
CA ARG A 130 1.35 -25.56 7.42
C ARG A 130 2.40 -25.90 8.47
N VAL A 131 3.27 -24.97 8.86
CA VAL A 131 4.28 -25.19 9.91
C VAL A 131 3.60 -25.48 11.24
N LEU A 132 2.54 -24.74 11.59
CA LEU A 132 1.77 -24.94 12.81
C LEU A 132 1.02 -26.28 12.82
N ARG A 133 0.52 -26.77 11.70
CA ARG A 133 -0.01 -28.14 11.60
C ARG A 133 1.08 -29.20 11.71
N ASN A 134 2.19 -29.03 10.98
CA ASN A 134 3.25 -30.05 10.94
C ASN A 134 3.97 -30.21 12.27
N THR A 135 4.09 -29.14 13.07
CA THR A 135 4.77 -29.18 14.36
C THR A 135 3.90 -29.74 15.48
N SER A 136 2.61 -30.06 15.25
CA SER A 136 1.72 -30.57 16.31
C SER A 136 1.84 -32.08 16.44
N SER A 137 2.28 -32.74 15.37
CA SER A 137 2.56 -34.16 15.32
C SER A 137 4.02 -34.52 15.64
N ILE A 138 4.91 -33.55 15.84
CA ILE A 138 6.32 -33.79 16.18
C ILE A 138 6.44 -34.09 17.67
N LYS A 139 6.87 -35.31 18.00
CA LYS A 139 7.07 -35.75 19.40
C LYS A 139 8.31 -35.16 20.05
N ASP A 140 9.36 -34.86 19.28
CA ASP A 140 10.60 -34.27 19.78
C ASP A 140 10.44 -32.74 19.98
N PRO A 141 10.48 -32.25 21.23
CA PRO A 141 10.33 -30.81 21.52
C PRO A 141 11.42 -29.94 20.89
N SER A 142 12.63 -30.48 20.70
CA SER A 142 13.75 -29.71 20.14
C SER A 142 13.53 -29.44 18.65
N VAL A 143 13.09 -30.46 17.90
CA VAL A 143 12.78 -30.33 16.48
C VAL A 143 11.55 -29.44 16.26
N ALA A 144 10.52 -29.59 17.09
CA ALA A 144 9.33 -28.73 17.02
C ALA A 144 9.69 -27.27 17.32
N MET A 145 10.48 -27.02 18.37
CA MET A 145 10.93 -25.68 18.75
C MET A 145 11.76 -25.02 17.64
N ALA A 146 12.69 -25.75 17.01
CA ALA A 146 13.50 -25.22 15.92
C ALA A 146 12.63 -24.73 14.76
N LYS A 147 11.68 -25.55 14.29
CA LYS A 147 10.75 -25.17 13.21
C LYS A 147 9.86 -23.96 13.56
N LEU A 148 9.40 -23.87 14.81
CA LEU A 148 8.61 -22.72 15.26
C LEU A 148 9.46 -21.44 15.36
N LYS A 149 10.73 -21.55 15.76
CA LYS A 149 11.66 -20.41 15.76
C LYS A 149 11.97 -19.92 14.35
N ASP A 150 12.16 -20.83 13.39
CA ASP A 150 12.36 -20.46 11.99
C ASP A 150 11.14 -19.72 11.42
N ALA A 151 9.92 -20.21 11.73
CA ALA A 151 8.69 -19.53 11.34
C ALA A 151 8.56 -18.14 12.00
N SER A 152 8.95 -18.02 13.28
CA SER A 152 8.98 -16.74 14.00
C SER A 152 9.99 -15.76 13.38
N ALA A 153 11.17 -16.23 12.97
CA ALA A 153 12.17 -15.42 12.27
C ALA A 153 11.67 -14.97 10.89
N GLY A 154 10.97 -15.84 10.16
CA GLY A 154 10.30 -15.48 8.91
C GLY A 154 9.24 -14.39 9.10
N LEU A 155 8.45 -14.45 10.18
CA LEU A 155 7.51 -13.40 10.56
C LEU A 155 8.21 -12.07 10.87
N GLN A 156 9.31 -12.11 11.62
CA GLN A 156 10.10 -10.89 11.92
C GLN A 156 10.66 -10.25 10.66
N THR A 157 11.17 -11.06 9.74
CA THR A 157 11.67 -10.58 8.43
C THR A 157 10.55 -9.93 7.63
N LEU A 158 9.39 -10.57 7.55
CA LEU A 158 8.21 -10.02 6.88
C LEU A 158 7.76 -8.68 7.49
N VAL A 159 7.70 -8.58 8.83
CA VAL A 159 7.38 -7.33 9.51
C VAL A 159 8.40 -6.26 9.16
N HIS A 160 9.69 -6.58 9.17
CA HIS A 160 10.76 -5.64 8.82
C HIS A 160 10.66 -5.15 7.37
N GLU A 161 10.41 -6.04 6.41
CA GLU A 161 10.25 -5.65 4.99
C GLU A 161 9.01 -4.77 4.78
N LEU A 162 7.92 -5.08 5.48
CA LEU A 162 6.69 -4.31 5.43
C LEU A 162 6.87 -2.91 6.05
N THR A 163 7.59 -2.83 7.16
CA THR A 163 8.00 -1.55 7.79
C THR A 163 8.88 -0.75 6.84
N ALA A 164 9.93 -1.34 6.29
CA ALA A 164 10.85 -0.66 5.37
C ALA A 164 10.13 -0.16 4.11
N ARG A 165 9.15 -0.91 3.59
CA ARG A 165 8.37 -0.49 2.44
C ARG A 165 7.39 0.64 2.78
N GLN A 166 6.87 0.66 4.00
CA GLN A 166 6.07 1.77 4.48
C GLN A 166 6.92 3.01 4.74
N GLU A 167 8.13 2.84 5.29
CA GLU A 167 9.12 3.90 5.45
C GLU A 167 9.50 4.48 4.09
N ALA A 168 9.79 3.65 3.08
CA ALA A 168 10.05 4.11 1.71
C ALA A 168 8.89 4.93 1.09
N LEU A 169 7.63 4.56 1.39
CA LEU A 169 6.46 5.32 0.95
C LEU A 169 6.20 6.59 1.77
N MET A 170 6.73 6.66 2.99
CA MET A 170 6.65 7.81 3.89
C MET A 170 7.80 8.80 3.66
N LEU A 171 8.96 8.32 3.19
CA LEU A 171 10.13 9.10 2.83
C LEU A 171 9.88 10.02 1.62
N GLU A 172 8.70 10.00 0.98
CA GLU A 172 8.35 10.87 -0.15
C GLU A 172 7.91 12.30 0.26
N ASP A 173 7.69 12.60 1.54
CA ASP A 173 7.33 13.95 2.02
C ASP A 173 8.36 14.44 3.07
N GLU A 174 9.12 15.49 2.75
CA GLU A 174 10.14 16.08 3.64
C GLU A 174 9.59 16.39 5.04
N ALA A 175 8.34 16.86 5.14
CA ALA A 175 7.70 17.17 6.42
C ALA A 175 7.49 15.91 7.29
N GLN A 176 7.31 14.74 6.67
CA GLN A 176 7.20 13.47 7.39
C GLN A 176 8.56 12.93 7.78
N GLN A 177 9.60 13.14 6.97
CA GLN A 177 10.98 12.83 7.34
C GLN A 177 11.43 13.66 8.55
N GLU A 178 11.01 14.93 8.63
CA GLU A 178 11.23 15.80 9.79
C GLU A 178 10.50 15.30 11.05
N SER A 179 9.23 14.90 10.94
CA SER A 179 8.48 14.27 12.04
C SER A 179 9.10 12.94 12.48
N LEU A 180 9.58 12.13 11.55
CA LEU A 180 10.25 10.86 11.82
C LEU A 180 11.59 11.07 12.53
N LEU A 181 12.40 12.01 12.04
CA LEU A 181 13.65 12.41 12.67
C LEU A 181 13.42 12.81 14.13
N LEU A 182 12.40 13.64 14.39
CA LEU A 182 12.02 14.02 15.75
C LEU A 182 11.66 12.82 16.63
N GLY A 183 10.85 11.89 16.12
CA GLY A 183 10.49 10.66 16.83
C GLY A 183 11.69 9.78 17.16
N VAL A 184 12.64 9.62 16.23
CA VAL A 184 13.87 8.84 16.45
C VAL A 184 14.75 9.54 17.49
N LEU A 185 14.94 10.85 17.39
CA LEU A 185 15.74 11.61 18.36
C LEU A 185 15.13 11.56 19.77
N MET A 186 13.80 11.61 19.90
CA MET A 186 13.11 11.43 21.19
C MET A 186 13.34 10.03 21.77
N SER A 187 13.23 8.98 20.97
CA SER A 187 13.46 7.60 21.44
C SER A 187 14.88 7.41 21.98
N LYS A 188 15.83 8.18 21.47
CA LYS A 188 17.24 8.17 21.86
C LYS A 188 17.63 9.25 22.87
N GLN A 189 16.67 9.99 23.44
CA GLN A 189 16.96 11.12 24.33
C GLN A 189 17.80 10.76 25.57
N ARG A 190 17.76 9.49 25.99
CA ARG A 190 18.55 8.96 27.12
C ARG A 190 19.93 8.44 26.72
N GLU A 191 20.22 8.32 25.43
CA GLU A 191 21.53 7.89 24.94
C GLU A 191 22.55 9.04 24.99
N PRO A 192 23.86 8.76 25.09
CA PRO A 192 24.89 9.78 24.98
C PRO A 192 24.77 10.60 23.68
N MET A 193 25.10 11.88 23.75
CA MET A 193 24.91 12.83 22.63
C MET A 193 25.59 12.38 21.32
N GLU A 194 26.76 11.72 21.39
CA GLU A 194 27.41 11.14 20.21
C GLU A 194 26.53 10.10 19.51
N ARG A 195 25.84 9.25 20.26
CA ARG A 195 24.95 8.23 19.70
C ARG A 195 23.70 8.86 19.08
N GLN A 196 23.19 9.94 19.68
CA GLN A 196 22.10 10.72 19.09
C GLN A 196 22.56 11.38 17.77
N ARG A 197 23.78 11.93 17.72
CA ARG A 197 24.34 12.55 16.49
C ARG A 197 24.56 11.57 15.35
N LYS A 198 24.85 10.29 15.63
CA LYS A 198 24.92 9.25 14.58
C LYS A 198 23.61 9.10 13.80
N VAL A 199 22.46 9.43 14.41
CA VAL A 199 21.17 9.44 13.70
C VAL A 199 21.16 10.47 12.57
N LEU A 200 21.77 11.63 12.78
CA LEU A 200 21.84 12.72 11.79
C LEU A 200 22.66 12.33 10.56
N GLN A 201 23.55 11.35 10.68
CA GLN A 201 24.38 10.85 9.59
C GLN A 201 23.69 9.75 8.77
N ASN A 202 22.51 9.30 9.18
CA ASN A 202 21.75 8.32 8.41
C ASN A 202 21.36 8.94 7.04
N PRO A 203 21.61 8.25 5.90
CA PRO A 203 21.22 8.72 4.57
C PRO A 203 19.74 9.15 4.46
N ASP A 204 18.87 8.55 5.27
CA ASP A 204 17.43 8.89 5.32
C ASP A 204 17.17 10.32 5.84
N PHE A 205 18.09 10.90 6.61
CA PHE A 205 17.93 12.23 7.22
C PHE A 205 19.01 13.23 6.80
N ALA A 206 20.15 12.78 6.30
CA ALA A 206 21.33 13.61 6.03
C ALA A 206 21.05 14.81 5.09
N ASN A 207 20.05 14.68 4.22
CA ASN A 207 19.69 15.73 3.27
C ASN A 207 18.79 16.82 3.85
N LEU A 208 18.16 16.59 5.01
CA LEU A 208 17.20 17.50 5.61
C LEU A 208 17.86 18.83 6.03
N PRO A 209 17.22 19.99 5.78
CA PRO A 209 17.73 21.29 6.20
C PRO A 209 18.01 21.36 7.71
N VAL A 210 17.11 20.79 8.52
CA VAL A 210 17.26 20.71 9.98
C VAL A 210 18.51 19.93 10.37
N VAL A 211 18.83 18.85 9.68
CA VAL A 211 20.02 18.03 9.97
C VAL A 211 21.31 18.80 9.67
N LYS A 212 21.37 19.47 8.52
CA LYS A 212 22.51 20.31 8.15
C LYS A 212 22.74 21.43 9.17
N ALA A 213 21.66 22.09 9.61
CA ALA A 213 21.74 23.13 10.62
C ALA A 213 22.21 22.61 11.99
N LEU A 214 21.73 21.44 12.43
CA LEU A 214 22.14 20.81 13.69
C LEU A 214 23.60 20.33 13.69
N LEU A 215 24.07 19.84 12.54
CA LEU A 215 25.47 19.46 12.35
C LEU A 215 26.38 20.69 12.30
N ALA A 216 25.93 21.81 11.73
CA ALA A 216 26.69 23.05 11.73
C ALA A 216 26.75 23.72 13.11
N ALA A 217 25.64 23.73 13.85
CA ALA A 217 25.56 24.40 15.15
C ALA A 217 26.36 23.71 16.27
N ASN A 218 26.62 22.40 16.15
CA ASN A 218 27.39 21.60 17.10
C ASN A 218 27.05 21.81 18.60
N ASN A 219 25.82 22.22 18.91
CA ASN A 219 25.40 22.52 20.28
C ASN A 219 25.26 21.21 21.09
N THR A 220 25.95 21.15 22.23
CA THR A 220 25.94 20.01 23.18
C THR A 220 25.13 20.29 24.44
N THR A 221 24.71 21.53 24.67
CA THR A 221 24.05 21.98 25.90
C THR A 221 22.55 21.67 25.90
N SER A 222 21.91 21.68 24.73
CA SER A 222 20.48 21.39 24.59
C SER A 222 20.25 19.97 24.08
N ALA A 223 19.17 19.30 24.48
CA ALA A 223 18.83 17.98 23.93
C ALA A 223 18.61 18.06 22.40
N LEU A 224 19.14 17.09 21.65
CA LEU A 224 19.18 17.15 20.18
C LEU A 224 17.79 17.23 19.54
N TYR A 225 16.81 16.51 20.11
CA TYR A 225 15.42 16.56 19.65
C TYR A 225 14.77 17.94 19.86
N LEU A 226 15.11 18.67 20.93
CA LEU A 226 14.62 20.03 21.18
C LEU A 226 15.24 21.02 20.19
N GLN A 227 16.53 20.87 19.88
CA GLN A 227 17.18 21.70 18.87
C GLN A 227 16.52 21.51 17.50
N ALA A 228 16.25 20.26 17.11
CA ALA A 228 15.55 19.95 15.87
C ALA A 228 14.14 20.58 15.83
N ALA A 229 13.39 20.46 16.92
CA ALA A 229 12.03 21.00 17.03
C ALA A 229 12.01 22.54 16.89
N ARG A 230 12.93 23.23 17.56
CA ARG A 230 13.05 24.70 17.49
C ARG A 230 13.39 25.16 16.09
N PHE A 231 14.35 24.51 15.44
CA PHE A 231 14.70 24.83 14.05
C PHE A 231 13.49 24.73 13.13
N LEU A 232 12.71 23.64 13.25
CA LEU A 232 11.52 23.41 12.44
C LEU A 232 10.38 24.40 12.71
N ASP A 233 10.24 24.87 13.96
CA ASP A 233 9.26 25.88 14.33
C ASP A 233 9.68 27.29 13.84
N GLU A 234 10.98 27.62 13.91
CA GLU A 234 11.55 28.92 13.47
C GLU A 234 11.61 29.09 11.95
N HIS A 235 11.96 28.02 11.22
CA HIS A 235 12.16 28.07 9.76
C HIS A 235 10.86 27.85 8.97
N ARG A 236 9.73 27.75 9.69
CA ARG A 236 8.39 27.53 9.14
C ARG A 236 7.92 28.66 8.20
N GLY A 237 8.41 29.89 8.42
CA GLY A 237 8.05 31.08 7.62
C GLY A 237 9.07 31.49 6.55
N SER A 238 10.37 31.31 6.81
CA SER A 238 11.46 31.75 5.92
C SER A 238 11.62 30.85 4.68
N GLN A 239 11.39 29.54 4.81
CA GLN A 239 11.39 28.61 3.68
C GLN A 239 10.13 28.72 2.80
N ALA A 240 9.07 29.38 3.30
CA ALA A 240 7.89 29.65 2.50
C ALA A 240 8.11 30.84 1.54
N ALA A 241 8.87 31.87 1.96
CA ALA A 241 9.04 33.12 1.21
C ALA A 241 10.24 33.10 0.24
N SER A 242 11.44 32.69 0.67
CA SER A 242 12.65 32.64 -0.18
C SER A 242 12.57 31.56 -1.27
N ALA A 243 11.73 30.56 -1.06
CA ALA A 243 11.51 29.50 -2.01
C ALA A 243 10.43 29.82 -3.05
N LEU A 244 9.70 30.93 -2.95
CA LEU A 244 8.65 31.26 -3.92
C LEU A 244 9.21 31.78 -5.26
N GLU A 245 10.38 32.43 -5.26
CA GLU A 245 10.92 33.11 -6.46
C GLU A 245 11.87 32.23 -7.29
N GLY A 246 12.74 31.43 -6.65
CA GLY A 246 13.59 30.45 -7.35
C GLY A 246 12.84 29.18 -7.79
N ARG A 247 11.78 28.79 -7.06
CA ARG A 247 11.04 27.55 -7.34
C ARG A 247 10.04 27.67 -8.47
N ALA A 248 9.67 28.83 -9.00
CA ALA A 248 8.62 28.88 -10.03
C ALA A 248 9.03 28.14 -11.32
N ALA A 249 10.27 28.30 -11.79
CA ALA A 249 10.79 27.59 -12.96
C ALA A 249 11.09 26.11 -12.66
N GLU A 250 11.61 25.82 -11.47
CA GLU A 250 11.93 24.46 -11.04
C GLU A 250 10.66 23.65 -10.72
N GLN A 251 9.61 24.28 -10.19
CA GLN A 251 8.27 23.71 -9.98
C GLN A 251 7.54 23.51 -11.30
N ALA A 252 7.75 24.36 -12.31
CA ALA A 252 7.23 24.09 -13.64
C ALA A 252 7.87 22.83 -14.25
N ALA A 253 9.19 22.68 -14.14
CA ALA A 253 9.91 21.49 -14.60
C ALA A 253 9.57 20.23 -13.79
N ALA A 254 9.43 20.36 -12.47
CA ALA A 254 9.01 19.28 -11.58
C ALA A 254 7.54 18.90 -11.83
N GLY A 255 6.68 19.88 -12.08
CA GLY A 255 5.28 19.70 -12.46
C GLY A 255 5.14 18.92 -13.76
N GLU A 256 5.95 19.23 -14.77
CA GLU A 256 5.95 18.49 -16.04
C GLU A 256 6.42 17.03 -15.87
N LYS A 257 7.48 16.79 -15.07
CA LYS A 257 7.91 15.42 -14.73
C LYS A 257 6.81 14.65 -14.00
N LEU A 258 6.13 15.30 -13.04
CA LEU A 258 5.01 14.71 -12.30
C LEU A 258 3.83 14.42 -13.22
N ALA A 259 3.46 15.36 -14.10
CA ALA A 259 2.38 15.19 -15.07
C ALA A 259 2.65 14.00 -15.99
N ARG A 260 3.88 13.84 -16.49
CA ARG A 260 4.28 12.67 -17.31
C ARG A 260 4.16 11.36 -16.55
N SER A 261 4.60 11.31 -15.29
CA SER A 261 4.46 10.12 -14.44
C SER A 261 2.98 9.75 -14.21
N LEU A 262 2.15 10.74 -13.89
CA LEU A 262 0.70 10.55 -13.72
C LEU A 262 0.04 10.10 -15.03
N GLU A 263 0.44 10.63 -16.18
CA GLU A 263 -0.07 10.24 -17.48
C GLU A 263 0.30 8.78 -17.83
N GLN A 264 1.53 8.36 -17.55
CA GLN A 264 1.93 6.95 -17.72
C GLN A 264 1.07 6.03 -16.86
N ARG A 265 0.75 6.43 -15.63
CA ARG A 265 -0.14 5.69 -14.74
C ARG A 265 -1.57 5.64 -15.28
N VAL A 266 -2.10 6.74 -15.82
CA VAL A 266 -3.40 6.77 -16.52
C VAL A 266 -3.41 5.78 -17.67
N LYS A 267 -2.38 5.78 -18.54
CA LYS A 267 -2.25 4.82 -19.65
C LYS A 267 -2.23 3.37 -19.16
N SER A 268 -1.56 3.09 -18.04
CA SER A 268 -1.57 1.77 -17.42
C SER A 268 -2.97 1.36 -16.96
N MET A 269 -3.68 2.23 -16.26
CA MET A 269 -5.06 1.96 -15.80
C MET A 269 -6.03 1.72 -16.96
N GLU A 270 -5.88 2.45 -18.07
CA GLU A 270 -6.68 2.24 -19.27
C GLU A 270 -6.41 0.88 -19.93
N ARG A 271 -5.14 0.47 -20.01
CA ARG A 271 -4.75 -0.86 -20.52
C ARG A 271 -5.33 -1.97 -19.64
N GLU A 272 -5.26 -1.82 -18.32
CA GLU A 272 -5.86 -2.76 -17.37
C GLU A 272 -7.38 -2.86 -17.57
N LEU A 273 -8.07 -1.73 -17.68
CA LEU A 273 -9.52 -1.70 -17.90
C LEU A 273 -9.90 -2.39 -19.22
N LYS A 274 -9.19 -2.10 -20.31
CA LYS A 274 -9.39 -2.77 -21.61
C LYS A 274 -9.14 -4.28 -21.53
N THR A 275 -8.09 -4.69 -20.82
CA THR A 275 -7.78 -6.12 -20.61
C THR A 275 -8.90 -6.83 -19.84
N LYS A 276 -9.43 -6.17 -18.79
CA LYS A 276 -10.57 -6.69 -18.02
C LYS A 276 -11.85 -6.74 -18.84
N GLU A 277 -12.09 -5.76 -19.68
CA GLU A 277 -13.22 -5.75 -20.61
C GLU A 277 -13.13 -6.91 -21.61
N ALA A 278 -11.97 -7.15 -22.22
CA ALA A 278 -11.76 -8.28 -23.11
C ALA A 278 -11.97 -9.63 -22.40
N SER A 279 -11.46 -9.77 -21.16
CA SER A 279 -11.68 -10.95 -20.33
C SER A 279 -13.16 -11.15 -20.00
N TYR A 280 -13.88 -10.07 -19.65
CA TYR A 280 -15.32 -10.11 -19.41
C TYR A 280 -16.08 -10.56 -20.67
N LYS A 281 -15.80 -9.97 -21.84
CA LYS A 281 -16.45 -10.34 -23.12
C LYS A 281 -16.27 -11.82 -23.43
N ARG A 282 -15.06 -12.36 -23.27
CA ARG A 282 -14.78 -13.80 -23.45
C ARG A 282 -15.59 -14.67 -22.49
N ARG A 283 -15.63 -14.33 -21.20
CA ARG A 283 -16.42 -15.08 -20.20
C ARG A 283 -17.92 -14.99 -20.46
N ALA A 284 -18.41 -13.82 -20.86
CA ALA A 284 -19.81 -13.62 -21.20
C ALA A 284 -20.22 -14.47 -22.41
N GLN A 285 -19.38 -14.53 -23.45
CA GLN A 285 -19.59 -15.39 -24.62
C GLN A 285 -19.62 -16.87 -24.25
N LEU A 286 -18.68 -17.35 -23.43
CA LEU A 286 -18.68 -18.74 -22.96
C LEU A 286 -19.94 -19.09 -22.16
N LEU A 287 -20.42 -18.17 -21.32
CA LEU A 287 -21.66 -18.37 -20.56
C LEU A 287 -22.90 -18.36 -21.46
N THR A 288 -22.90 -17.54 -22.52
CA THR A 288 -23.96 -17.57 -23.55
C THR A 288 -23.97 -18.90 -24.29
N GLN A 289 -22.83 -19.34 -24.81
CA GLN A 289 -22.70 -20.63 -25.51
C GLN A 289 -23.14 -21.79 -24.61
N ARG A 290 -22.73 -21.79 -23.34
CA ARG A 290 -23.15 -22.80 -22.36
C ARG A 290 -24.65 -22.78 -22.09
N ALA A 291 -25.29 -21.61 -22.12
CA ALA A 291 -26.74 -21.51 -21.96
C ALA A 291 -27.49 -22.03 -23.20
N GLU A 292 -26.95 -21.80 -24.39
CA GLU A 292 -27.50 -22.28 -25.66
C GLU A 292 -27.31 -23.79 -25.83
N SER A 293 -26.17 -24.33 -25.41
CA SER A 293 -25.84 -25.77 -25.50
C SER A 293 -26.32 -26.60 -24.31
N ALA A 294 -27.05 -26.03 -23.36
CA ALA A 294 -27.50 -26.73 -22.15
C ALA A 294 -28.59 -27.76 -22.47
N SER A 295 -28.42 -28.99 -21.99
CA SER A 295 -29.39 -30.08 -22.21
C SER A 295 -30.61 -29.94 -21.29
N SER A 296 -30.48 -29.25 -20.16
CA SER A 296 -31.56 -29.05 -19.19
C SER A 296 -31.89 -27.58 -18.94
N ARG A 297 -33.17 -27.31 -18.64
CA ARG A 297 -33.67 -25.97 -18.26
C ARG A 297 -32.91 -25.41 -17.04
N LYS A 298 -32.52 -26.27 -16.10
CA LYS A 298 -31.79 -25.89 -14.88
C LYS A 298 -30.38 -25.39 -15.21
N GLU A 299 -29.66 -26.07 -16.09
CA GLU A 299 -28.32 -25.66 -16.53
C GLU A 299 -28.34 -24.35 -17.33
N ARG A 300 -29.32 -24.20 -18.23
CA ARG A 300 -29.55 -22.94 -18.96
C ARG A 300 -29.77 -21.78 -18.00
N HIS A 301 -30.66 -21.96 -17.03
CA HIS A 301 -30.96 -20.95 -16.02
C HIS A 301 -29.74 -20.59 -15.15
N LEU A 302 -28.92 -21.59 -14.78
CA LEU A 302 -27.68 -21.36 -14.05
C LEU A 302 -26.68 -20.55 -14.87
N ALA A 303 -26.45 -20.90 -16.14
CA ALA A 303 -25.55 -20.19 -17.04
C ALA A 303 -25.99 -18.73 -17.26
N GLU A 304 -27.29 -18.48 -17.47
CA GLU A 304 -27.86 -17.14 -17.57
C GLU A 304 -27.70 -16.33 -16.27
N THR A 305 -27.90 -16.96 -15.11
CA THR A 305 -27.74 -16.32 -13.80
C THR A 305 -26.29 -15.89 -13.56
N LEU A 306 -25.34 -16.77 -13.89
CA LEU A 306 -23.90 -16.45 -13.83
C LEU A 306 -23.54 -15.32 -14.79
N ARG A 307 -24.08 -15.32 -16.02
CA ARG A 307 -23.87 -14.26 -17.02
C ARG A 307 -24.34 -12.90 -16.49
N ARG A 308 -25.56 -12.83 -15.94
CA ARG A 308 -26.12 -11.61 -15.35
C ARG A 308 -25.30 -11.13 -14.15
N ARG A 309 -24.76 -12.04 -13.33
CA ARG A 309 -23.89 -11.69 -12.19
C ARG A 309 -22.58 -11.09 -12.67
N GLU A 310 -21.91 -11.71 -13.64
CA GLU A 310 -20.67 -11.20 -14.22
C GLU A 310 -20.89 -9.83 -14.86
N GLU A 311 -21.99 -9.62 -15.58
CA GLU A 311 -22.33 -8.32 -16.17
C GLU A 311 -22.49 -7.23 -15.09
N ARG A 312 -23.23 -7.51 -14.01
CA ARG A 312 -23.37 -6.55 -12.89
C ARG A 312 -22.02 -6.24 -12.25
N ASN A 313 -21.18 -7.26 -12.04
CA ASN A 313 -19.85 -7.08 -11.47
C ASN A 313 -18.96 -6.23 -12.37
N PHE A 314 -18.96 -6.51 -13.68
CA PHE A 314 -18.19 -5.74 -14.65
C PHE A 314 -18.69 -4.31 -14.77
N LYS A 315 -20.02 -4.07 -14.84
CA LYS A 315 -20.60 -2.72 -14.84
C LYS A 315 -20.13 -1.92 -13.63
N LYS A 316 -20.23 -2.48 -12.41
CA LYS A 316 -19.72 -1.84 -11.18
C LYS A 316 -18.24 -1.51 -11.28
N LEU A 317 -17.41 -2.48 -11.68
CA LEU A 317 -15.98 -2.27 -11.84
C LEU A 317 -15.66 -1.18 -12.87
N SER A 318 -16.33 -1.20 -14.02
CA SER A 318 -16.11 -0.28 -15.13
C SER A 318 -16.44 1.16 -14.75
N VAL A 319 -17.54 1.39 -14.02
CA VAL A 319 -17.94 2.72 -13.53
C VAL A 319 -16.90 3.25 -12.55
N ILE A 320 -16.48 2.44 -11.58
CA ILE A 320 -15.47 2.84 -10.60
C ILE A 320 -14.15 3.17 -11.30
N ARG A 321 -13.65 2.28 -12.16
CA ARG A 321 -12.37 2.47 -12.86
C ARG A 321 -12.40 3.63 -13.84
N SER A 322 -13.51 3.84 -14.55
CA SER A 322 -13.64 4.98 -15.47
C SER A 322 -13.64 6.30 -14.70
N ARG A 323 -14.31 6.35 -13.54
CA ARG A 323 -14.26 7.53 -12.66
C ARG A 323 -12.85 7.80 -12.15
N ASP A 324 -12.12 6.76 -11.73
CA ASP A 324 -10.74 6.90 -11.25
C ASP A 324 -9.79 7.39 -12.37
N ILE A 325 -9.94 6.84 -13.59
CA ILE A 325 -9.18 7.29 -14.78
C ILE A 325 -9.50 8.75 -15.09
N ALA A 326 -10.78 9.15 -15.09
CA ALA A 326 -11.19 10.52 -15.34
C ALA A 326 -10.63 11.49 -14.30
N SER A 327 -10.69 11.13 -13.02
CA SER A 327 -10.11 11.91 -11.92
C SER A 327 -8.59 12.09 -12.07
N MET A 328 -7.87 11.01 -12.42
CA MET A 328 -6.43 11.08 -12.65
C MET A 328 -6.06 11.87 -13.91
N ARG A 329 -6.87 11.84 -14.97
CA ARG A 329 -6.68 12.72 -16.14
C ARG A 329 -6.88 14.18 -15.75
N ALA A 330 -7.92 14.50 -14.98
CA ALA A 330 -8.13 15.86 -14.47
C ALA A 330 -6.96 16.33 -13.60
N ALA A 331 -6.38 15.43 -12.79
CA ALA A 331 -5.17 15.69 -12.02
C ALA A 331 -3.97 16.05 -12.90
N VAL A 332 -3.72 15.29 -13.99
CA VAL A 332 -2.64 15.60 -14.95
C VAL A 332 -2.82 16.99 -15.54
N GLU A 333 -4.05 17.33 -15.96
CA GLU A 333 -4.34 18.64 -16.55
C GLU A 333 -4.25 19.78 -15.53
N ALA A 334 -4.60 19.54 -14.26
CA ALA A 334 -4.41 20.51 -13.18
C ALA A 334 -2.92 20.79 -12.92
N VAL A 335 -2.09 19.74 -12.87
CA VAL A 335 -0.64 19.86 -12.71
C VAL A 335 -0.03 20.65 -13.87
N ARG A 336 -0.43 20.33 -15.12
CA ARG A 336 0.06 21.02 -16.33
C ARG A 336 -0.29 22.51 -16.36
N ARG A 337 -1.49 22.86 -15.89
CA ARG A 337 -1.96 24.26 -15.86
C ARG A 337 -1.41 25.06 -14.69
N GLY A 338 -0.66 24.44 -13.78
CA GLY A 338 -0.22 25.11 -12.54
C GLY A 338 -1.40 25.58 -11.67
N ASP A 339 -2.59 24.99 -11.83
CA ASP A 339 -3.78 25.39 -11.08
C ASP A 339 -3.70 24.82 -9.66
N VAL A 340 -3.14 25.63 -8.77
CA VAL A 340 -2.91 25.26 -7.36
C VAL A 340 -4.22 24.90 -6.64
N LYS A 341 -5.35 25.50 -7.02
CA LYS A 341 -6.67 25.17 -6.45
C LYS A 341 -7.17 23.81 -6.94
N ALA A 342 -7.03 23.52 -8.23
CA ALA A 342 -7.33 22.20 -8.76
C ALA A 342 -6.39 21.12 -8.19
N LEU A 343 -5.12 21.46 -7.95
CA LEU A 343 -4.15 20.58 -7.30
C LEU A 343 -4.53 20.28 -5.84
N GLN A 344 -5.00 21.28 -5.08
CA GLN A 344 -5.52 21.09 -3.72
C GLN A 344 -6.79 20.23 -3.70
N SER A 345 -7.72 20.44 -4.63
CA SER A 345 -8.92 19.59 -4.77
C SER A 345 -8.55 18.16 -5.13
N THR A 346 -7.60 17.98 -6.05
CA THR A 346 -7.04 16.67 -6.42
C THR A 346 -6.34 16.02 -5.22
N ARG A 347 -5.56 16.78 -4.45
CA ARG A 347 -4.92 16.30 -3.22
C ARG A 347 -5.97 15.91 -2.20
N ALA A 348 -7.04 16.68 -2.01
CA ALA A 348 -8.13 16.34 -1.10
C ALA A 348 -8.87 15.06 -1.56
N ALA A 349 -9.12 14.90 -2.86
CA ALA A 349 -9.71 13.69 -3.41
C ALA A 349 -8.78 12.47 -3.31
N LEU A 350 -7.47 12.67 -3.50
CA LEU A 350 -6.45 11.66 -3.33
C LEU A 350 -6.30 11.29 -1.86
N VAL A 351 -6.30 12.25 -0.94
CA VAL A 351 -6.26 12.05 0.52
C VAL A 351 -7.53 11.37 0.99
N ALA A 352 -8.71 11.73 0.48
CA ALA A 352 -9.96 11.05 0.77
C ALA A 352 -9.96 9.62 0.22
N SER A 353 -9.40 9.40 -0.98
CA SER A 353 -9.20 8.08 -1.56
C SER A 353 -8.18 7.27 -0.75
N LEU A 354 -7.08 7.89 -0.32
CA LEU A 354 -6.07 7.32 0.55
C LEU A 354 -6.62 7.08 1.95
N GLN A 355 -7.52 7.90 2.48
CA GLN A 355 -8.22 7.70 3.75
C GLN A 355 -9.29 6.62 3.63
N ALA A 356 -9.98 6.51 2.50
CA ALA A 356 -10.84 5.39 2.18
C ALA A 356 -10.03 4.09 1.98
N LEU A 357 -8.78 4.22 1.50
CA LEU A 357 -7.82 3.13 1.46
C LEU A 357 -7.14 2.90 2.81
N LYS A 358 -7.06 3.89 3.71
CA LYS A 358 -6.46 3.83 5.05
C LYS A 358 -7.46 3.32 6.07
N SER A 359 -8.75 3.56 5.88
CA SER A 359 -9.82 2.86 6.59
C SER A 359 -9.92 1.42 6.12
N GLN A 360 -9.55 1.14 4.86
CA GLN A 360 -9.32 -0.23 4.38
C GLN A 360 -7.99 -0.80 4.91
N ASN A 361 -6.89 -0.04 4.97
CA ASN A 361 -5.58 -0.49 5.45
C ASN A 361 -5.39 -0.28 6.97
N ALA A 362 -6.44 0.10 7.72
CA ALA A 362 -6.33 0.40 9.15
C ALA A 362 -5.84 -0.82 9.92
N GLY A 363 -6.25 -2.03 9.49
CA GLY A 363 -5.75 -3.28 10.05
C GLY A 363 -4.25 -3.51 9.85
N PHE A 364 -3.62 -2.92 8.83
CA PHE A 364 -2.17 -3.05 8.61
C PHE A 364 -1.34 -2.24 9.62
N LEU A 365 -1.76 -1.00 9.91
CA LEU A 365 -1.15 -0.19 10.96
C LEU A 365 -1.38 -0.80 12.35
N VAL A 366 -2.53 -1.44 12.54
CA VAL A 366 -2.82 -2.25 13.74
C VAL A 366 -1.90 -3.46 13.82
N LEU A 367 -1.57 -4.13 12.70
CA LEU A 367 -0.63 -5.25 12.69
C LEU A 367 0.80 -4.83 13.09
N LEU A 368 1.27 -3.68 12.60
CA LEU A 368 2.59 -3.14 12.97
C LEU A 368 2.65 -2.75 14.44
N SER A 369 1.62 -2.08 14.96
CA SER A 369 1.55 -1.74 16.38
C SER A 369 1.45 -2.99 17.26
N LEU A 370 0.72 -4.02 16.82
CA LEU A 370 0.66 -5.32 17.50
C LEU A 370 2.04 -6.02 17.48
N GLY A 371 2.77 -5.95 16.37
CA GLY A 371 4.12 -6.50 16.24
C GLY A 371 5.13 -5.85 17.19
N HIS A 372 5.17 -4.52 17.25
CA HIS A 372 6.04 -3.79 18.17
C HIS A 372 5.70 -4.08 19.65
N ARG A 373 4.40 -4.13 20.00
CA ARG A 373 3.95 -4.51 21.35
C ARG A 373 4.31 -5.95 21.70
N ALA A 374 4.10 -6.90 20.79
CA ALA A 374 4.46 -8.30 21.00
C ALA A 374 5.98 -8.51 21.19
N MET A 375 6.79 -7.59 20.67
CA MET A 375 8.24 -7.58 20.80
C MET A 375 8.76 -6.75 21.98
N GLY A 376 7.88 -6.10 22.77
CA GLY A 376 8.27 -5.24 23.89
C GLY A 376 9.15 -4.06 23.47
N ARG A 377 9.02 -3.60 22.21
CA ARG A 377 9.81 -2.49 21.67
C ARG A 377 8.96 -1.24 21.60
N ASP A 378 9.58 -0.10 21.85
CA ASP A 378 9.00 1.18 21.54
C ASP A 378 8.61 1.23 20.05
N CYS A 379 7.54 1.97 19.76
CA CYS A 379 6.97 2.17 18.45
C CYS A 379 7.25 3.62 18.02
N PRO A 380 8.39 3.90 17.37
CA PRO A 380 8.74 5.24 16.87
C PRO A 380 7.65 5.82 15.97
N TYR A 381 6.97 4.95 15.24
CA TYR A 381 5.88 5.32 14.36
C TYR A 381 4.64 5.82 15.11
N CYS A 382 4.38 5.28 16.30
CA CYS A 382 3.27 5.71 17.15
C CYS A 382 3.53 7.12 17.70
N ALA A 383 4.78 7.42 18.06
CA ALA A 383 5.21 8.76 18.45
C ALA A 383 5.07 9.74 17.28
N ALA A 384 5.59 9.39 16.09
CA ALA A 384 5.50 10.22 14.89
C ALA A 384 4.05 10.52 14.48
N GLN A 385 3.17 9.51 14.49
CA GLN A 385 1.75 9.72 14.22
C GLN A 385 1.04 10.61 15.25
N CYS A 386 1.45 10.54 16.51
CA CYS A 386 0.94 11.43 17.55
C CYS A 386 1.35 12.89 17.25
N ILE A 387 2.63 13.10 16.92
CA ILE A 387 3.17 14.42 16.57
C ILE A 387 2.45 14.99 15.35
N ASP A 388 2.27 14.19 14.29
CA ASP A 388 1.58 14.63 13.06
C ASP A 388 0.13 15.05 13.34
N LYS A 389 -0.61 14.31 14.17
CA LYS A 389 -1.98 14.67 14.54
C LYS A 389 -2.02 15.96 15.36
N CYS A 390 -1.12 16.10 16.32
CA CYS A 390 -1.00 17.31 17.13
C CYS A 390 -0.66 18.54 16.26
N ARG A 391 0.19 18.37 15.23
CA ARG A 391 0.53 19.39 14.24
C ARG A 391 -0.64 19.77 13.34
N GLN A 392 -1.49 18.82 12.95
CA GLN A 392 -2.70 19.09 12.15
C GLN A 392 -3.69 20.01 12.87
N VAL A 393 -3.65 20.06 14.21
CA VAL A 393 -4.46 20.97 15.05
C VAL A 393 -3.81 22.36 15.17
N GLY A 394 -2.62 22.57 14.59
CA GLY A 394 -1.92 23.85 14.57
C GLY A 394 -0.89 24.05 15.69
N ASN A 395 -0.66 23.05 16.54
CA ASN A 395 0.33 23.14 17.61
C ASN A 395 1.78 23.14 17.08
N SER A 396 2.71 23.69 17.87
CA SER A 396 4.15 23.67 17.59
C SER A 396 4.74 22.27 17.81
N TYR A 397 5.87 21.96 17.18
CA TYR A 397 6.54 20.67 17.42
C TYR A 397 6.90 20.51 18.89
N VAL A 398 7.43 21.56 19.54
CA VAL A 398 7.80 21.52 20.97
C VAL A 398 6.62 21.10 21.86
N LYS A 399 5.43 21.67 21.63
CA LYS A 399 4.22 21.31 22.39
C LYS A 399 3.82 19.85 22.13
N CYS A 400 3.83 19.44 20.87
CA CYS A 400 3.47 18.07 20.48
C CYS A 400 4.43 17.02 21.05
N LEU A 401 5.71 17.33 21.20
CA LEU A 401 6.67 16.40 21.81
C LEU A 401 6.37 16.16 23.29
N GLY A 402 5.85 17.17 24.00
CA GLY A 402 5.36 17.01 25.37
C GLY A 402 4.11 16.13 25.42
N ASP A 403 3.11 16.46 24.60
CA ASP A 403 1.82 15.73 24.56
C ASP A 403 1.98 14.27 24.08
N CYS A 404 3.03 14.00 23.29
CA CYS A 404 3.31 12.68 22.69
C CYS A 404 4.47 11.93 23.34
N ALA A 405 5.01 12.39 24.47
CA ALA A 405 6.19 11.80 25.11
C ALA A 405 6.01 10.32 25.52
N GLU A 406 4.77 9.92 25.82
CA GLU A 406 4.41 8.54 26.14
C GLU A 406 3.83 7.76 24.94
N ALA A 407 3.62 8.43 23.81
CA ALA A 407 3.04 7.80 22.63
C ALA A 407 4.05 6.82 22.01
N GLY A 408 3.80 5.53 22.18
CA GLY A 408 4.61 4.47 21.57
C GLY A 408 5.64 3.83 22.50
N LYS A 409 5.69 4.18 23.80
CA LYS A 409 6.48 3.41 24.75
C LYS A 409 5.90 2.02 24.96
N ALA A 410 6.75 1.01 25.04
CA ALA A 410 6.34 -0.32 25.46
C ALA A 410 5.94 -0.27 26.95
N PHE A 411 4.70 -0.70 27.26
CA PHE A 411 4.24 -0.91 28.63
C PHE A 411 4.71 -2.25 29.17
#